data_AF-Q94N44-F1
#
_entry.id   AF-Q94N44-F1
#
_cell.length_a   1.000
_cell.length_b   1.000
_cell.length_c   1.000
_cell.angle_alpha   90.00
_cell.angle_beta   90.00
_cell.angle_gamma   90.00
#
_symmetry.space_group_name_H-M   'P 1'
#
loop_
_entity.id
_entity.type
_entity.pdbx_description
1 polymer ?
#
loop_
_entity_poly.entity_id
_entity_poly.type
_entity_poly.pdbx_seq_one_letter_code
_entity_poly.pdbx_strand_id
1 'polypeptide(L)'
;MLYSFLAITILLSLCVTLVFSGDLLTFWLLLELCSIVVIPCFYWNDNISALSQVDGLLYYLLATSISSSLILVGILFPGIFFFFFFGFFLKFGVFPL
;
A
#
# COMPACT_ATOMS: atom_id res chain seq x y z
N MET A 1 -11.75 3.56 -16.34
CA MET A 1 -10.74 4.24 -17.22
C MET A 1 -10.27 5.60 -16.67
N LEU A 2 -11.12 6.62 -16.52
CA LEU A 2 -10.65 7.96 -16.09
C LEU A 2 -10.15 7.98 -14.64
N TYR A 3 -10.90 7.40 -13.70
CA TYR A 3 -10.52 7.34 -12.28
C TYR A 3 -9.20 6.62 -12.04
N SER A 4 -8.98 5.55 -12.78
CA SER A 4 -7.79 4.74 -12.71
C SER A 4 -6.58 5.38 -13.40
N PHE A 5 -6.79 6.16 -14.46
CA PHE A 5 -5.74 7.02 -15.02
C PHE A 5 -5.30 8.09 -14.00
N LEU A 6 -6.27 8.75 -13.36
CA LEU A 6 -6.01 9.73 -12.30
C LEU A 6 -5.33 9.10 -11.07
N ALA A 7 -5.70 7.86 -10.73
CA ALA A 7 -5.00 7.10 -9.70
C ALA A 7 -3.53 6.87 -10.04
N ILE A 8 -3.22 6.45 -11.27
CA ILE A 8 -1.84 6.20 -11.71
C ILE A 8 -1.00 7.50 -11.71
N THR A 9 -1.56 8.63 -12.15
CA THR A 9 -0.83 9.90 -12.13
C THR A 9 -0.55 10.38 -10.71
N ILE A 10 -1.52 10.25 -9.80
CA ILE A 10 -1.32 10.55 -8.38
C ILE A 10 -0.29 9.60 -7.78
N LEU A 11 -0.36 8.31 -8.07
CA LEU A 11 0.59 7.32 -7.57
C LEU A 11 2.02 7.64 -7.99
N LEU A 12 2.25 8.01 -9.26
CA LEU A 12 3.56 8.45 -9.73
C LEU A 12 4.06 9.67 -8.96
N SER A 13 3.19 10.66 -8.73
CA SER A 13 3.56 11.85 -7.95
C SER A 13 3.91 11.50 -6.50
N LEU A 14 3.16 10.59 -5.86
CA LEU A 14 3.42 10.12 -4.51
C LEU A 14 4.70 9.30 -4.41
N CYS A 15 5.02 8.49 -5.42
CA CYS A 15 6.30 7.76 -5.45
C CYS A 15 7.49 8.73 -5.48
N VAL A 16 7.40 9.82 -6.24
CA VAL A 16 8.45 10.85 -6.25
C VAL A 16 8.57 11.51 -4.88
N THR A 17 7.46 11.92 -4.25
CA THR A 17 7.52 12.53 -2.91
C THR A 17 8.00 11.58 -1.82
N LEU A 18 7.74 10.28 -1.97
CA LEU A 18 8.21 9.23 -1.06
C LEU A 18 9.74 9.07 -1.08
N VAL A 19 10.41 9.30 -2.20
CA VAL A 19 11.90 9.32 -2.25
C VAL A 19 12.47 10.48 -1.44
N PHE A 20 11.73 11.59 -1.34
CA PHE A 20 12.13 12.79 -0.61
C PHE A 20 11.52 12.89 0.80
N SER A 21 10.91 11.81 1.31
CA SER A 21 10.35 11.81 2.66
C SER A 21 11.49 11.79 3.69
N GLY A 22 11.78 12.94 4.30
CA GLY A 22 12.90 13.08 5.24
C GLY A 22 12.78 12.23 6.50
N ASP A 23 11.55 11.97 6.98
CA ASP A 23 11.29 11.27 8.24
C ASP A 23 10.58 9.93 8.01
N LEU A 24 10.89 8.91 8.83
CA LEU A 24 10.28 7.57 8.76
C LEU A 24 8.74 7.59 8.93
N LEU A 25 8.20 8.49 9.74
CA LEU A 25 6.75 8.65 9.90
C LEU A 25 6.11 9.26 8.65
N THR A 26 6.78 10.22 8.01
CA THR A 26 6.30 10.81 6.74
C THR A 26 6.37 9.79 5.61
N PHE A 27 7.45 9.00 5.58
CA PHE A 27 7.59 7.86 4.68
C PHE A 27 6.43 6.87 4.83
N TRP A 28 6.11 6.46 6.07
CA TRP A 28 5.01 5.53 6.34
C TRP A 28 3.66 6.09 5.88
N LEU A 29 3.40 7.37 6.17
CA LEU A 29 2.17 8.04 5.75
C LEU A 29 2.03 8.10 4.23
N LEU A 30 3.11 8.45 3.52
CA LEU A 30 3.14 8.46 2.06
C LEU A 30 2.92 7.06 1.47
N LEU A 31 3.48 6.04 2.11
CA LEU A 31 3.32 4.65 1.71
C LEU A 31 1.87 4.16 1.91
N GLU A 32 1.16 4.63 2.94
CA GLU A 32 -0.29 4.40 3.09
C GLU A 32 -1.11 5.08 2.00
N LEU A 33 -0.82 6.35 1.70
CA LEU A 33 -1.48 7.09 0.63
C LEU A 33 -1.32 6.39 -0.72
N CYS A 34 -0.12 5.90 -1.04
CA CYS A 34 0.11 5.09 -2.23
C CYS A 34 -0.81 3.87 -2.28
N SER A 35 -0.97 3.14 -1.17
CA SER A 35 -1.82 1.95 -1.16
C SER A 35 -3.31 2.26 -1.37
N ILE A 36 -3.80 3.38 -0.85
CA ILE A 36 -5.20 3.82 -1.04
C ILE A 36 -5.45 4.24 -2.48
N VAL A 37 -4.50 4.92 -3.11
CA VAL A 37 -4.62 5.39 -4.49
C VAL A 37 -4.72 4.24 -5.50
N VAL A 38 -4.29 3.02 -5.16
CA VAL A 38 -4.44 1.84 -6.03
C VAL A 38 -5.90 1.35 -6.09
N ILE A 39 -6.76 1.66 -5.12
CA ILE A 39 -8.13 1.14 -5.03
C ILE A 39 -8.96 1.34 -6.32
N PRO A 40 -9.01 2.54 -6.94
CA PRO A 40 -9.75 2.74 -8.18
C PRO A 40 -9.24 1.89 -9.36
N CYS A 41 -8.00 1.39 -9.31
CA CYS A 41 -7.44 0.53 -10.36
C CYS A 41 -8.04 -0.88 -10.37
N PHE A 42 -8.57 -1.37 -9.24
CA PHE A 42 -9.26 -2.67 -9.18
C PHE A 42 -10.53 -2.72 -10.05
N TYR A 43 -11.13 -1.56 -10.28
CA TYR A 43 -12.34 -1.40 -11.09
C TYR A 43 -12.04 -1.02 -12.55
N TRP A 44 -10.82 -1.26 -13.05
CA TRP A 44 -10.47 -0.93 -14.44
C TRP A 44 -11.20 -1.82 -15.47
N ASN A 45 -11.35 -3.11 -15.17
CA ASN A 45 -11.77 -4.10 -16.15
C ASN A 45 -13.22 -4.54 -15.93
N ASP A 46 -14.12 -4.00 -16.75
CA ASP A 46 -15.56 -4.31 -16.71
C ASP A 46 -15.88 -5.77 -17.07
N ASN A 47 -14.92 -6.53 -17.62
CA ASN A 47 -15.12 -7.94 -17.99
C ASN A 47 -15.00 -8.92 -16.81
N ILE A 48 -14.53 -8.44 -15.65
CA ILE A 48 -14.37 -9.25 -14.45
C ILE A 48 -15.66 -9.17 -13.63
N SER A 49 -16.11 -10.28 -13.04
CA SER A 49 -17.30 -10.27 -12.20
C SER A 49 -17.11 -9.33 -11.01
N ALA A 50 -18.13 -8.52 -10.71
CA ALA A 50 -18.10 -7.57 -9.59
C ALA A 50 -17.73 -8.24 -8.25
N LEU A 51 -18.15 -9.49 -8.05
CA LEU A 51 -17.80 -10.28 -6.86
C LEU A 51 -16.28 -10.49 -6.74
N SER A 52 -15.63 -10.92 -7.81
CA SER A 52 -14.18 -11.18 -7.80
C SER A 52 -13.34 -9.90 -7.69
N GLN A 53 -13.83 -8.77 -8.21
CA GLN A 53 -13.20 -7.46 -7.98
C GLN A 53 -13.23 -7.06 -6.51
N VAL A 54 -14.37 -7.26 -5.84
CA VAL A 54 -14.55 -6.97 -4.41
C VAL A 54 -13.69 -7.90 -3.56
N ASP A 55 -13.65 -9.20 -3.86
CA ASP A 55 -12.82 -10.16 -3.14
C ASP A 55 -11.33 -9.77 -3.24
N GLY A 56 -10.84 -9.47 -4.46
CA GLY A 56 -9.46 -9.04 -4.67
C GLY A 56 -9.12 -7.75 -3.91
N LEU A 57 -10.04 -6.78 -3.91
CA LEU A 57 -9.88 -5.54 -3.16
C LEU A 57 -9.84 -5.79 -1.64
N LEU A 58 -10.70 -6.67 -1.12
CA LEU A 58 -10.72 -7.02 0.30
C LEU A 58 -9.40 -7.68 0.74
N TYR A 59 -8.90 -8.65 -0.03
CA TYR A 59 -7.62 -9.28 0.27
C TYR A 59 -6.45 -8.29 0.22
N TYR A 60 -6.45 -7.40 -0.77
CA TYR A 60 -5.47 -6.34 -0.87
C TYR A 60 -5.51 -5.38 0.33
N LEU A 61 -6.71 -4.96 0.75
CA LEU A 61 -6.89 -4.05 1.88
C LEU A 61 -6.48 -4.71 3.21
N LEU A 62 -6.78 -5.99 3.39
CA LEU A 62 -6.31 -6.78 4.54
C LEU A 62 -4.78 -6.88 4.56
N ALA A 63 -4.15 -7.25 3.45
CA ALA A 63 -2.69 -7.36 3.39
C ALA A 63 -1.98 -6.02 3.64
N THR A 64 -2.48 -4.94 3.03
CA THR A 64 -1.91 -3.58 3.17
C THR A 64 -2.11 -2.99 4.56
N SER A 65 -3.20 -3.29 5.25
CA SER A 65 -3.46 -2.85 6.63
C SER A 65 -2.61 -3.60 7.67
N ILE A 66 -2.43 -4.92 7.50
CA ILE A 66 -1.57 -5.71 8.37
C ILE A 66 -0.12 -5.23 8.24
N SER A 67 0.38 -5.11 7.00
CA SER A 67 1.74 -4.61 6.74
C SER A 67 1.94 -3.19 7.27
N SER A 68 0.97 -2.28 7.10
CA SER A 68 1.11 -0.91 7.59
C SER A 68 1.17 -0.81 9.11
N SER A 69 0.36 -1.60 9.81
CA SER A 69 0.39 -1.67 11.27
C SER A 69 1.74 -2.18 11.81
N LEU A 70 2.32 -3.18 11.13
CA LEU A 70 3.64 -3.72 11.48
C LEU A 70 4.76 -2.69 11.25
N ILE A 71 4.72 -1.96 10.13
CA ILE A 71 5.67 -0.87 9.86
C ILE A 71 5.55 0.21 10.95
N LEU A 72 4.33 0.63 11.29
CA LEU A 72 4.10 1.65 12.33
C LEU A 72 4.65 1.22 13.69
N VAL A 73 4.36 -0.01 14.12
CA VAL A 73 4.86 -0.56 15.40
C VAL A 73 6.39 -0.61 15.40
N GLY A 74 7.00 -1.02 14.29
CA GLY A 74 8.46 -1.05 14.14
C GLY A 74 9.12 0.33 14.20
N ILE A 75 8.42 1.39 13.74
CA ILE A 75 8.90 2.78 13.83
C ILE A 75 8.76 3.32 15.26
N LEU A 76 7.64 3.06 15.93
CA LEU A 76 7.35 3.61 17.27
C LEU A 76 8.16 2.93 18.38
N PHE A 77 8.44 1.63 18.25
CA PHE A 77 9.11 0.83 19.27
C PHE A 77 10.46 0.32 18.75
N PRO A 78 11.58 1.02 19.01
CA PRO A 78 12.88 0.66 18.45
C PRO A 78 13.37 -0.73 18.91
N GLY A 79 12.90 -1.22 20.07
CA GLY A 79 13.20 -2.57 20.55
C GLY A 79 12.64 -3.69 19.66
N ILE A 80 11.71 -3.40 18.74
CA ILE A 80 11.11 -4.38 17.83
C ILE A 80 11.17 -3.91 16.37
N PHE A 81 12.28 -3.27 16.00
CA PHE A 81 12.52 -2.79 14.63
C PHE A 81 12.42 -3.91 13.56
N PHE A 82 12.56 -5.19 13.94
CA PHE A 82 12.33 -6.30 13.02
C PHE A 82 10.93 -6.28 12.36
N PHE A 83 9.90 -5.80 13.06
CA PHE A 83 8.55 -5.68 12.49
C PHE A 83 8.46 -4.67 11.35
N PHE A 84 9.35 -3.67 11.32
CA PHE A 84 9.46 -2.74 10.19
C PHE A 84 9.76 -3.51 8.89
N PHE A 85 10.83 -4.31 8.89
CA PHE A 85 11.22 -5.11 7.73
C PHE A 85 10.15 -6.14 7.34
N PHE A 86 9.57 -6.82 8.34
CA PHE A 86 8.50 -7.79 8.11
C PHE A 86 7.27 -7.15 7.46
N GLY A 87 6.91 -5.95 7.89
CA GLY A 87 5.84 -5.16 7.26
C GLY A 87 6.14 -4.81 5.80
N PHE A 88 7.38 -4.49 5.44
CA PHE A 88 7.75 -4.29 4.03
C PHE A 88 7.68 -5.56 3.20
N PHE A 89 8.14 -6.70 3.72
CA PHE A 89 8.07 -7.97 2.98
C PHE A 89 6.62 -8.32 2.64
N LEU A 90 5.70 -8.12 3.58
CA LEU A 90 4.26 -8.27 3.33
C LEU A 90 3.73 -7.23 2.34
N LYS A 91 4.14 -5.96 2.44
CA LYS A 91 3.68 -4.89 1.53
C LYS A 91 4.11 -5.15 0.07
N PHE A 92 5.28 -5.76 -0.14
CA PHE A 92 5.81 -6.11 -1.47
C PHE A 92 5.47 -7.54 -1.93
N GLY A 93 4.77 -8.34 -1.11
CA GLY A 93 4.40 -9.72 -1.44
C GLY A 93 5.60 -10.63 -1.69
N VAL A 94 6.67 -10.49 -0.89
CA VAL A 94 7.87 -11.30 -1.02
C VAL A 94 7.63 -12.69 -0.45
N PHE A 95 7.56 -13.69 -1.33
CA PHE A 95 7.39 -15.10 -0.95
C PHE A 95 8.36 -15.52 0.17
N PRO A 96 7.92 -16.23 1.23
CA PRO A 96 6.62 -16.90 1.42
C PRO A 96 5.50 -16.03 2.05
N LEU A 97 5.69 -14.71 2.16
CA LEU A 97 4.79 -13.75 2.80
C LEU A 97 3.92 -13.02 1.78
#